data_AF-A0A7S0T327-F1
#
_entry.id   AF-A0A7S0T327-F1
#
_cell.length_a   1.000
_cell.length_b   1.000
_cell.length_c   1.000
_cell.angle_alpha   90.00
_cell.angle_beta   90.00
_cell.angle_gamma   90.00
#
_symmetry.space_group_name_H-M   'P 1'
#
loop_
_entity.id
_entity.type
_entity.pdbx_description
1 polymer ?
#
loop_
_entity_poly.entity_id
_entity_poly.type
_entity_poly.pdbx_seq_one_letter_code
_entity_poly.pdbx_strand_id
1 'polypeptide(L)'
;GKLGKAKSAAGSAEGGSVDEVLQVLREVENEAEHEIKSEIAWCTNALREINRGFLNETQAGELLRALLKRVRRTEERGMCLLEQLDSVKPPTEQSSSSSRADADRIRAERKALVEKINQILRSNDHLQEDLRAHAHFPSSPNKK
;
A
#
# COMPACT_ATOMS: atom_id res chain seq x y z
N GLY A 1 10.93 18.34 13.32
CA GLY A 1 9.71 17.53 13.13
C GLY A 1 9.95 16.17 13.73
N LYS A 2 9.06 15.71 14.62
CA LYS A 2 9.19 14.42 15.31
C LYS A 2 9.12 13.28 14.28
N LEU A 3 10.23 12.55 14.11
CA LEU A 3 10.24 11.28 13.41
C LEU A 3 9.56 10.25 14.30
N GLY A 4 8.32 9.89 13.93
CA GLY A 4 7.62 8.76 14.52
C GLY A 4 8.42 7.49 14.25
N LYS A 5 8.93 6.87 15.33
CA LYS A 5 9.49 5.53 15.28
C LYS A 5 8.35 4.56 14.97
N ALA A 6 8.26 4.11 13.71
CA ALA A 6 7.52 2.89 13.39
C ALA A 6 8.22 1.74 14.12
N LYS A 7 7.56 1.21 15.14
CA LYS A 7 8.01 0.07 15.91
C LYS A 7 7.68 -1.16 15.07
N SER A 8 8.64 -1.67 14.30
CA SER A 8 8.49 -2.95 13.61
C SER A 8 8.30 -4.06 14.65
N ALA A 9 7.05 -4.44 14.88
CA ALA A 9 6.68 -5.65 15.60
C ALA A 9 6.80 -6.85 14.66
N ALA A 10 8.03 -7.18 14.25
CA ALA A 10 8.32 -8.49 13.67
C ALA A 10 8.43 -9.50 14.81
N GLY A 11 7.31 -9.76 15.48
CA GLY A 11 7.15 -10.86 16.43
C GLY A 11 6.64 -12.07 15.65
N SER A 12 7.48 -13.11 15.58
CA SER A 12 7.10 -14.43 15.07
C SER A 12 5.88 -14.93 15.85
N ALA A 13 4.68 -14.81 15.27
CA ALA A 13 3.44 -15.22 15.90
C ALA A 13 3.31 -16.75 15.83
N GLU A 14 3.84 -17.42 16.84
CA GLU A 14 3.41 -18.78 17.18
C GLU A 14 1.94 -18.72 17.58
N GLY A 15 1.03 -19.07 16.65
CA GLY A 15 -0.39 -19.35 16.92
C GLY A 15 -1.04 -18.46 17.98
N GLY A 16 -1.01 -17.15 17.76
CA GLY A 16 -1.58 -16.16 18.67
C GLY A 16 -3.07 -16.37 18.94
N SER A 17 -3.56 -15.79 20.02
CA SER A 17 -4.98 -15.74 20.34
C SER A 17 -5.78 -15.13 19.17
N VAL A 18 -7.08 -15.46 19.11
CA VAL A 18 -8.00 -14.88 18.10
C VAL A 18 -7.92 -13.35 18.11
N ASP A 19 -7.83 -12.74 19.29
CA ASP A 19 -7.75 -11.28 19.44
C ASP A 19 -6.45 -10.70 18.86
N GLU A 20 -5.31 -11.37 19.05
CA GLU A 20 -4.04 -10.95 18.46
C GLU A 20 -4.08 -11.02 16.92
N VAL A 21 -4.67 -12.08 16.38
CA VAL A 21 -4.83 -12.22 14.93
C VAL A 21 -5.74 -11.11 14.37
N LEU A 22 -6.89 -10.87 15.01
CA LEU A 22 -7.80 -9.80 14.60
C LEU A 22 -7.15 -8.42 14.73
N GLN A 23 -6.30 -8.21 15.73
CA GLN A 23 -5.56 -6.95 15.87
C GLN A 23 -4.59 -6.74 14.70
N VAL A 24 -3.83 -7.77 14.30
CA VAL A 24 -2.95 -7.71 13.12
C VAL A 24 -3.76 -7.41 11.86
N LEU A 25 -4.89 -8.07 11.65
CA LEU A 25 -5.74 -7.82 10.48
C LEU A 25 -6.23 -6.36 10.43
N ARG A 26 -6.60 -5.77 11.57
CA ARG A 26 -6.99 -4.34 11.65
C ARG A 26 -5.83 -3.40 11.37
N GLU A 27 -4.64 -3.72 11.85
CA GLU A 27 -3.44 -2.90 11.58
C GLU A 27 -3.10 -2.91 10.08
N VAL A 28 -3.16 -4.09 9.45
CA VAL A 28 -2.98 -4.23 8.00
C VAL A 28 -4.05 -3.45 7.23
N GLU A 29 -5.31 -3.53 7.66
CA GLU A 29 -6.40 -2.78 7.05
C GLU A 29 -6.18 -1.26 7.14
N ASN A 30 -5.83 -0.79 8.34
CA ASN A 30 -5.58 0.62 8.59
C ASN A 30 -4.41 1.15 7.76
N GLU A 31 -3.31 0.40 7.67
CA GLU A 31 -2.16 0.74 6.83
C GLU A 31 -2.57 0.82 5.35
N ALA A 32 -3.32 -0.18 4.86
CA ALA A 32 -3.77 -0.22 3.47
C ALA A 32 -4.69 0.97 3.13
N GLU A 33 -5.68 1.25 3.97
CA GLU A 33 -6.70 2.27 3.69
C GLU A 33 -6.23 3.70 3.96
N HIS A 34 -5.50 3.93 5.05
CA HIS A 34 -5.17 5.27 5.48
C HIS A 34 -3.79 5.70 5.02
N GLU A 35 -2.84 4.78 4.85
CA GLU A 35 -1.50 5.13 4.43
C GLU A 35 -1.34 4.93 2.92
N ILE A 36 -1.43 3.69 2.44
CA ILE A 36 -1.14 3.36 1.03
C ILE A 36 -2.11 4.05 0.07
N LYS A 37 -3.43 3.91 0.30
CA LYS A 37 -4.45 4.52 -0.56
C LYS A 37 -4.39 6.05 -0.55
N SER A 38 -4.10 6.68 0.60
CA SER A 38 -3.93 8.13 0.70
C SER A 38 -2.70 8.61 -0.06
N GLU A 39 -1.60 7.86 -0.03
CA GLU A 39 -0.40 8.18 -0.81
C GLU A 39 -0.66 8.11 -2.31
N ILE A 40 -1.39 7.10 -2.79
CA ILE A 40 -1.79 6.98 -4.19
C ILE A 40 -2.69 8.15 -4.61
N ALA A 41 -3.67 8.51 -3.77
CA ALA A 41 -4.55 9.65 -4.05
C ALA A 41 -3.76 10.97 -4.12
N TRP A 42 -2.81 11.18 -3.22
CA TRP A 42 -1.93 12.34 -3.24
C TRP A 42 -1.08 12.37 -4.52
N CYS A 43 -0.45 11.25 -4.88
CA CYS A 43 0.39 11.18 -6.07
C CYS A 43 -0.43 11.39 -7.36
N THR A 44 -1.66 10.86 -7.41
CA THR A 44 -2.60 11.07 -8.51
C THR A 44 -2.94 12.55 -8.67
N ASN A 45 -3.24 13.24 -7.56
CA ASN A 45 -3.53 14.66 -7.61
C ASN A 45 -2.30 15.49 -8.01
N ALA A 46 -1.12 15.15 -7.50
CA ALA A 46 0.12 15.81 -7.89
C ALA A 46 0.42 15.66 -9.39
N LEU A 47 0.16 14.47 -9.96
CA LEU A 47 0.28 14.26 -11.41
C LEU A 47 -0.72 15.10 -12.21
N ARG A 48 -1.96 15.25 -11.72
CA ARG A 48 -2.95 16.15 -12.35
C ARG A 48 -2.49 17.61 -12.34
N GLU A 49 -1.85 18.07 -11.26
CA GLU A 49 -1.31 19.44 -11.22
C GLU A 49 -0.16 19.64 -12.22
N ILE A 50 0.69 18.63 -12.41
CA ILE A 50 1.72 18.65 -13.46
C ILE A 50 1.06 18.77 -14.84
N ASN A 51 -0.01 18.00 -15.09
CA ASN A 51 -0.73 18.00 -16.37
C ASN A 51 -1.48 19.29 -16.68
N ARG A 52 -1.78 20.10 -15.65
CA ARG A 52 -2.36 21.44 -15.85
C ARG A 52 -1.34 22.46 -16.36
N GLY A 53 -0.04 22.17 -16.29
CA GLY A 53 1.01 22.99 -16.88
C GLY A 53 1.34 24.27 -16.11
N PHE A 54 0.97 24.36 -14.84
CA PHE A 54 1.32 25.52 -13.99
C PHE A 54 2.78 25.52 -13.52
N LEU A 55 3.42 24.35 -13.52
CA LEU A 55 4.82 24.19 -13.15
C LEU A 55 5.71 24.38 -14.38
N ASN A 56 6.88 25.00 -14.20
CA ASN A 56 7.89 25.01 -15.25
C ASN A 56 8.50 23.61 -15.45
N GLU A 57 9.18 23.39 -16.58
CA GLU A 57 9.72 22.08 -16.98
C GLU A 57 10.63 21.46 -15.91
N THR A 58 11.49 22.28 -15.29
CA THR A 58 12.39 21.83 -14.21
C THR A 58 11.61 21.35 -12.99
N GLN A 59 10.64 22.14 -12.51
CA GLN A 59 9.79 21.81 -11.36
C GLN A 59 8.92 20.59 -11.63
N ALA A 60 8.32 20.51 -12.82
CA ALA A 60 7.52 19.37 -13.24
C ALA A 60 8.38 18.09 -13.29
N GLY A 61 9.59 18.17 -13.85
CA GLY A 61 10.52 17.05 -13.93
C GLY A 61 11.03 16.56 -12.57
N GLU A 62 11.29 17.47 -11.63
CA GLU A 62 11.65 17.12 -10.25
C GLU A 62 10.49 16.45 -9.51
N LEU A 63 9.28 17.01 -9.65
CA LEU A 63 8.09 16.44 -9.04
C LEU A 63 7.76 15.06 -9.61
N LEU A 64 7.82 14.87 -10.93
CA LEU A 64 7.66 13.55 -11.58
C LEU A 64 8.65 12.52 -11.04
N ARG A 65 9.93 12.88 -10.89
CA ARG A 65 10.95 12.00 -10.29
C ARG A 65 10.64 11.65 -8.83
N ALA A 66 10.14 12.61 -8.06
CA ALA A 66 9.72 12.38 -6.68
C ALA A 66 8.50 11.45 -6.60
N LEU A 67 7.51 11.65 -7.47
CA LEU A 67 6.32 10.81 -7.58
C LEU A 67 6.68 9.37 -7.94
N LEU A 68 7.53 9.15 -8.95
CA LEU A 68 7.99 7.80 -9.32
C LEU A 68 8.63 7.05 -8.16
N LYS A 69 9.48 7.73 -7.37
CA LYS A 69 10.09 7.12 -6.17
C LYS A 69 9.05 6.79 -5.11
N ARG A 70 8.05 7.66 -4.93
CA ARG A 70 7.02 7.46 -3.92
C ARG A 70 6.10 6.29 -4.26
N VAL A 71 5.62 6.22 -5.50
CA VAL A 71 4.73 5.16 -5.98
C VAL A 71 5.41 3.78 -5.92
N ARG A 72 6.74 3.69 -6.14
CA ARG A 72 7.51 2.46 -5.90
C ARG A 72 7.56 2.05 -4.42
N ARG A 73 7.79 3.01 -3.51
CA ARG A 73 7.77 2.71 -2.07
C ARG A 73 6.38 2.27 -1.61
N THR A 74 5.33 2.86 -2.18
CA THR A 74 3.95 2.48 -1.89
C THR A 74 3.65 1.04 -2.37
N GLU A 75 4.23 0.62 -3.50
CA GLU A 75 4.20 -0.77 -3.98
C GLU A 75 4.89 -1.72 -2.99
N GLU A 76 6.14 -1.42 -2.61
CA GLU A 76 6.93 -2.21 -1.65
C GLU A 76 6.17 -2.38 -0.32
N ARG A 77 5.56 -1.31 0.19
CA ARG A 77 4.74 -1.37 1.41
C ARG A 77 3.52 -2.29 1.24
N GLY A 78 2.82 -2.20 0.11
CA GLY A 78 1.69 -3.07 -0.17
C GLY A 78 2.09 -4.55 -0.27
N MET A 79 3.25 -4.84 -0.86
CA MET A 79 3.81 -6.19 -0.88
C MET A 79 4.15 -6.69 0.52
N CYS A 80 4.76 -5.87 1.37
CA CYS A 80 5.01 -6.25 2.76
C CYS A 80 3.72 -6.54 3.55
N LEU A 81 2.61 -5.84 3.27
CA LEU A 81 1.32 -6.17 3.89
C LEU A 81 0.79 -7.52 3.43
N LEU A 82 0.94 -7.88 2.16
CA LEU A 82 0.56 -9.19 1.65
C LEU A 82 1.40 -10.30 2.32
N GLU A 83 2.72 -10.11 2.44
CA GLU A 83 3.62 -11.04 3.14
C GLU A 83 3.23 -11.20 4.62
N GLN A 84 2.85 -10.10 5.29
CA GLN A 84 2.34 -10.15 6.66
C GLN A 84 1.06 -10.99 6.74
N LEU A 85 0.09 -10.78 5.85
CA LEU A 85 -1.14 -11.58 5.81
C LEU A 85 -0.88 -13.07 5.54
N ASP A 86 0.07 -13.39 4.66
CA ASP A 86 0.46 -14.78 4.38
C ASP A 86 1.11 -15.45 5.60
N SER A 87 1.79 -14.68 6.45
CA SER A 87 2.37 -15.17 7.69
C SER A 87 1.34 -15.39 8.82
N VAL A 88 0.13 -14.83 8.71
CA VAL A 88 -0.93 -15.01 9.70
C VAL A 88 -1.43 -16.45 9.65
N LYS A 89 -1.07 -17.21 10.69
CA LYS A 89 -1.57 -18.57 10.91
C LYS A 89 -2.97 -18.53 11.53
N PRO A 90 -3.84 -19.50 11.19
CA PRO A 90 -5.10 -19.66 11.91
C PRO A 90 -4.82 -19.96 13.40
N PRO A 91 -5.71 -19.53 14.31
CA PRO A 91 -5.58 -19.83 15.74
C PRO A 91 -5.48 -21.33 15.95
N THR A 92 -4.57 -21.76 16.81
CA THR A 92 -4.31 -23.17 17.10
C THR A 92 -5.59 -23.85 17.61
N GLU A 93 -6.06 -24.88 16.91
CA GLU A 93 -7.34 -25.55 17.15
C GLU A 93 -7.42 -26.12 18.58
N GLN A 94 -8.18 -25.47 19.46
CA GLN A 94 -8.76 -26.14 20.64
C GLN A 94 -10.17 -26.56 20.26
N SER A 95 -10.37 -27.87 20.10
CA SER A 95 -11.51 -28.64 19.57
C SER A 95 -12.92 -28.25 20.06
N SER A 96 -13.30 -27.00 19.86
CA SER A 96 -14.58 -26.41 20.22
C SER A 96 -15.25 -25.83 18.97
N SER A 97 -16.59 -25.84 18.94
CA SER A 97 -17.37 -25.25 17.85
C SER A 97 -17.09 -23.75 17.67
N SER A 98 -16.77 -23.04 18.77
CA SER A 98 -16.37 -21.63 18.75
C SER A 98 -15.06 -21.42 17.98
N SER A 99 -14.05 -22.24 18.24
CA SER A 99 -12.73 -22.14 17.58
C SER A 99 -12.80 -22.29 16.06
N ARG A 100 -13.73 -23.10 15.55
CA ARG A 100 -13.95 -23.25 14.10
C ARG A 100 -14.57 -22.00 13.47
N ALA A 101 -15.59 -21.43 14.11
CA ALA A 101 -16.22 -20.20 13.63
C ALA A 101 -15.24 -19.02 13.60
N ASP A 102 -14.38 -18.90 14.61
CA ASP A 102 -13.33 -17.87 14.66
C ASP A 102 -12.28 -18.05 13.56
N ALA A 103 -11.87 -19.30 13.31
CA ALA A 103 -10.93 -19.60 12.23
C ALA A 103 -11.53 -19.31 10.84
N ASP A 104 -12.81 -19.60 10.62
CA ASP A 104 -13.52 -19.24 9.39
C ASP A 104 -13.60 -17.72 9.20
N ARG A 105 -13.94 -17.00 10.27
CA ARG A 105 -13.98 -15.53 10.27
C ARG A 105 -12.61 -14.93 9.91
N ILE A 106 -11.54 -15.39 10.56
CA ILE A 106 -10.17 -14.92 10.27
C ILE A 106 -9.79 -15.19 8.82
N ARG A 107 -10.11 -16.38 8.29
CA ARG A 107 -9.85 -16.71 6.88
C ARG A 107 -10.59 -15.76 5.93
N ALA A 108 -11.86 -15.46 6.22
CA ALA A 108 -12.67 -14.56 5.42
C ALA A 108 -12.14 -13.12 5.46
N GLU A 109 -11.83 -12.59 6.64
CA GLU A 109 -11.25 -11.25 6.81
C GLU A 109 -9.89 -11.14 6.11
N ARG A 110 -9.01 -12.13 6.27
CA ARG A 110 -7.72 -12.17 5.56
C ARG A 110 -7.89 -12.15 4.04
N LYS A 111 -8.80 -12.97 3.51
CA LYS A 111 -9.09 -13.00 2.07
C LYS A 111 -9.58 -11.64 1.57
N ALA A 112 -10.49 -11.00 2.29
CA ALA A 112 -11.00 -9.68 1.94
C ALA A 112 -9.89 -8.62 1.94
N LEU A 113 -8.97 -8.67 2.90
CA LEU A 113 -7.82 -7.76 2.94
C LEU A 113 -6.83 -8.00 1.80
N VAL A 114 -6.55 -9.25 1.45
CA VAL A 114 -5.72 -9.58 0.28
C VAL A 114 -6.34 -9.01 -0.99
N GLU A 115 -7.65 -9.18 -1.20
CA GLU A 115 -8.36 -8.60 -2.34
C GLU A 115 -8.29 -7.06 -2.34
N LYS A 116 -8.48 -6.43 -1.17
CA LYS A 116 -8.40 -4.98 -1.00
C LYS A 116 -7.00 -4.44 -1.34
N ILE A 117 -5.95 -5.04 -0.79
CA ILE A 117 -4.56 -4.62 -1.04
C ILE A 117 -4.20 -4.81 -2.52
N ASN A 118 -4.58 -5.93 -3.13
CA ASN A 118 -4.36 -6.15 -4.56
C ASN A 118 -5.05 -5.09 -5.43
N GLN A 119 -6.26 -4.67 -5.07
CA GLN A 119 -6.96 -3.60 -5.79
C GLN A 119 -6.24 -2.25 -5.66
N ILE A 120 -5.69 -1.96 -4.48
CA ILE A 120 -4.88 -0.77 -4.23
C ILE A 120 -3.58 -0.82 -5.06
N LEU A 121 -2.89 -1.97 -5.09
CA LEU A 121 -1.68 -2.17 -5.88
C LEU A 121 -1.92 -2.00 -7.38
N ARG A 122 -3.03 -2.52 -7.93
CA ARG A 122 -3.40 -2.25 -9.34
C ARG A 122 -3.59 -0.76 -9.62
N SER A 123 -4.14 -0.02 -8.66
CA SER A 123 -4.31 1.43 -8.79
C SER A 123 -2.95 2.14 -8.77
N ASN A 124 -2.01 1.62 -7.98
CA ASN A 124 -0.62 2.07 -7.95
C ASN A 124 0.09 1.77 -9.27
N ASP A 125 -0.13 0.59 -9.87
CA ASP A 125 0.45 0.19 -11.16
C ASP A 125 0.02 1.12 -12.29
N HIS A 126 -1.28 1.41 -12.41
CA HIS A 126 -1.78 2.39 -13.39
C HIS A 126 -1.15 3.76 -13.20
N LEU A 127 -1.00 4.20 -11.95
CA LEU A 127 -0.32 5.46 -11.66
C LEU A 127 1.17 5.42 -12.04
N GLN A 128 1.86 4.29 -11.88
CA GLN A 128 3.23 4.13 -12.36
C GLN A 128 3.30 4.21 -13.89
N GLU A 129 2.36 3.59 -14.60
CA GLU A 129 2.27 3.65 -16.06
C GLU A 129 2.08 5.09 -16.53
N ASP A 130 1.14 5.82 -15.93
CA ASP A 130 0.89 7.24 -16.23
C ASP A 130 2.15 8.08 -15.97
N LEU A 131 2.80 7.92 -14.81
CA LEU A 131 4.02 8.65 -14.48
C LEU A 131 5.18 8.35 -15.44
N ARG A 132 5.32 7.10 -15.89
CA ARG A 132 6.34 6.71 -16.87
C ARG A 132 6.06 7.33 -18.23
N ALA A 133 4.79 7.38 -18.66
CA ALA A 133 4.40 8.05 -19.91
C ALA A 133 4.79 9.54 -19.89
N HIS A 134 4.60 10.21 -18.75
CA HIS A 134 5.02 11.61 -18.58
C HIS A 134 6.55 11.78 -18.52
N ALA A 135 7.28 10.83 -17.94
CA ALA A 135 8.74 10.86 -17.89
C ALA A 135 9.41 10.60 -19.26
N HIS A 136 8.69 9.98 -20.20
CA HIS A 136 9.19 9.70 -21.57
C HIS A 136 8.79 10.76 -22.59
N PHE A 137 8.12 11.85 -22.19
CA PHE A 137 7.96 12.99 -23.08
C PHE A 137 9.35 13.60 -23.32
N PRO A 138 9.87 13.56 -24.56
CA PRO A 138 11.12 14.22 -24.85
C PRO A 138 10.92 15.72 -24.62
N SER A 139 11.83 16.32 -23.86
CA SER A 139 12.10 17.76 -23.92
C SER A 139 12.06 18.15 -25.39
N SER A 140 11.04 18.90 -25.79
CA SER A 140 10.88 19.29 -27.18
C SER A 140 12.10 20.15 -27.51
N PRO A 141 12.98 19.74 -28.45
CA PRO A 141 14.12 20.55 -28.79
C PRO A 141 13.59 21.82 -29.49
N ASN A 142 13.95 22.98 -28.94
CA ASN A 142 13.96 24.30 -29.58
C ASN A 142 13.01 24.48 -30.77
N LYS A 143 11.95 25.27 -30.57
CA LYS A 143 11.45 26.10 -31.68
C LYS A 143 12.05 27.50 -31.51
N LYS A 144 12.97 27.79 -32.42
CA LYS A 144 13.62 29.08 -32.70
C LYS A 144 12.61 30.21 -32.83
#